data_AF-Q0ZD08-F1
#
_entry.id   AF-Q0ZD08-F1
#
_cell.length_a   1.000
_cell.length_b   1.000
_cell.length_c   1.000
_cell.angle_alpha   90.00
_cell.angle_beta   90.00
_cell.angle_gamma   90.00
#
_symmetry.space_group_name_H-M   'P 1'
#
loop_
_entity.id
_entity.type
_entity.pdbx_description
1 polymer ?
#
loop_
_entity_poly.entity_id
_entity_poly.type
_entity_poly.pdbx_seq_one_letter_code
_entity_poly.pdbx_strand_id
1 'polypeptide(L)'
;MIMTVLLSTYFVNTLVMLMFFNPTPIIISIILQTILIAILLSIKMFSIWLPVILLLIMIGGMMILFMYMTSMIPNKHHSIKINIMILPAINLTIITLFIMNFLFPSTNFKSESMMTNKFFNLENFNMMTNLFSNNTYQITIFMAIYLLLTMIIIIKITNPWQGPLQHKN
;
A
#
# COMPACT_ATOMS: atom_id res chain seq x y z
N MET A 1 -15.56 12.63 -9.62
CA MET A 1 -16.33 12.25 -8.42
C MET A 1 -15.81 10.97 -7.76
N ILE A 2 -15.77 9.82 -8.43
CA ILE A 2 -15.24 8.58 -7.79
C ILE A 2 -13.77 8.72 -7.38
N MET A 3 -12.91 9.22 -8.29
CA MET A 3 -11.48 9.45 -7.98
C MET A 3 -11.28 10.42 -6.79
N THR A 4 -12.09 11.48 -6.71
CA THR A 4 -12.00 12.48 -5.64
C THR A 4 -12.48 11.93 -4.30
N VAL A 5 -13.52 11.07 -4.30
CA VAL A 5 -13.97 10.34 -3.10
C VAL A 5 -12.88 9.39 -2.62
N LEU A 6 -12.26 8.63 -3.52
CA LEU A 6 -11.18 7.71 -3.16
C LEU A 6 -9.93 8.45 -2.62
N LEU A 7 -9.63 9.62 -3.15
CA LEU A 7 -8.53 10.44 -2.66
C LEU A 7 -8.84 10.98 -1.25
N SER A 8 -10.06 11.46 -1.03
CA SER A 8 -10.47 12.00 0.27
C SER A 8 -10.55 10.93 1.36
N THR A 9 -11.01 9.72 1.04
CA THR A 9 -10.97 8.57 1.97
C THR A 9 -9.54 8.14 2.27
N TYR A 10 -8.63 8.16 1.30
CA TYR A 10 -7.21 7.91 1.51
C TYR A 10 -6.61 8.89 2.53
N PHE A 11 -6.84 10.20 2.34
CA PHE A 11 -6.35 11.21 3.26
C PHE A 11 -6.87 11.01 4.69
N VAL A 12 -8.14 10.69 4.88
CA VAL A 12 -8.66 10.40 6.23
C VAL A 12 -7.99 9.19 6.84
N ASN A 13 -7.82 8.11 6.08
CA ASN A 13 -7.17 6.92 6.60
C ASN A 13 -5.74 7.20 7.06
N THR A 14 -5.00 8.06 6.35
CA THR A 14 -3.65 8.50 6.79
C THR A 14 -3.67 9.28 8.10
N LEU A 15 -4.64 10.18 8.27
CA LEU A 15 -4.80 10.94 9.51
C LEU A 15 -5.16 10.02 10.69
N VAL A 16 -6.03 9.04 10.46
CA VAL A 16 -6.42 8.06 11.47
C VAL A 16 -5.22 7.18 11.86
N MET A 17 -4.39 6.76 10.90
CA MET A 17 -3.19 5.97 11.17
C MET A 17 -2.22 6.69 12.13
N LEU A 18 -1.99 7.99 11.92
CA LEU A 18 -1.09 8.80 12.76
C LEU A 18 -1.56 8.92 14.22
N MET A 19 -2.84 8.66 14.50
CA MET A 19 -3.44 8.79 15.83
C MET A 19 -3.32 7.51 16.66
N PHE A 20 -2.96 6.38 16.05
CA PHE A 20 -2.79 5.12 16.76
C PHE A 20 -1.38 4.98 17.31
N PHE A 21 -1.27 4.70 18.61
CA PHE A 21 0.00 4.38 19.26
C PHE A 21 0.27 2.87 19.34
N ASN A 22 -0.77 2.05 19.19
CA ASN A 22 -0.66 0.60 19.28
C ASN A 22 -0.41 -0.04 17.90
N PRO A 23 0.43 -1.08 17.82
CA PRO A 23 0.81 -1.69 16.55
C PRO A 23 -0.37 -2.34 15.82
N THR A 24 -1.35 -2.88 16.53
CA THR A 24 -2.49 -3.59 15.92
C THR A 24 -3.39 -2.69 15.05
N PRO A 25 -3.92 -1.54 15.51
CA PRO A 25 -4.70 -0.64 14.64
C PRO A 25 -3.85 0.05 13.56
N ILE A 26 -2.55 0.28 13.81
CA ILE A 26 -1.62 0.76 12.78
C ILE A 26 -1.56 -0.25 11.62
N ILE A 27 -1.40 -1.54 11.90
CA ILE A 27 -1.37 -2.58 10.85
C ILE A 27 -2.69 -2.61 10.06
N ILE A 28 -3.83 -2.55 10.74
CA ILE A 28 -5.15 -2.55 10.08
C ILE A 28 -5.32 -1.34 9.15
N SER A 29 -4.94 -0.14 9.62
CA SER A 29 -5.04 1.08 8.81
C SER A 29 -4.14 1.06 7.58
N ILE A 30 -2.93 0.49 7.67
CA ILE A 30 -2.03 0.36 6.53
C ILE A 30 -2.59 -0.66 5.50
N ILE A 31 -3.27 -1.74 5.93
CA ILE A 31 -3.92 -2.70 5.00
C ILE A 31 -5.00 -1.97 4.21
N LEU A 32 -5.85 -1.19 4.89
CA LEU A 32 -6.88 -0.39 4.24
C LEU A 32 -6.28 0.65 3.28
N GLN A 33 -5.16 1.27 3.66
CA GLN A 33 -4.45 2.26 2.84
C GLN A 33 -3.92 1.66 1.54
N THR A 34 -3.36 0.45 1.60
CA THR A 34 -2.79 -0.25 0.43
C THR A 34 -3.85 -0.69 -0.56
N ILE A 35 -5.02 -1.13 -0.07
CA ILE A 35 -6.18 -1.41 -0.91
C ILE A 35 -6.66 -0.13 -1.62
N LEU A 36 -6.75 1.00 -0.91
CA LEU A 36 -7.15 2.28 -1.50
C LEU A 36 -6.16 2.74 -2.58
N ILE A 37 -4.85 2.59 -2.36
CA ILE A 37 -3.81 2.93 -3.35
C ILE A 37 -3.94 2.03 -4.59
N ALA A 38 -4.16 0.72 -4.42
CA ALA A 38 -4.32 -0.20 -5.54
C ALA A 38 -5.53 0.17 -6.42
N ILE A 39 -6.64 0.57 -5.80
CA ILE A 39 -7.84 1.02 -6.53
C ILE A 39 -7.60 2.37 -7.23
N LEU A 40 -6.89 3.31 -6.60
CA LEU A 40 -6.53 4.58 -7.23
C LEU A 40 -5.61 4.38 -8.45
N LEU A 41 -4.65 3.46 -8.36
CA LEU A 41 -3.74 3.11 -9.45
C LEU A 41 -4.45 2.37 -10.57
N SER A 42 -5.39 1.47 -10.27
CA SER A 42 -6.13 0.73 -11.30
C SER A 42 -7.05 1.62 -12.13
N ILE A 43 -7.55 2.73 -11.57
CA ILE A 43 -8.34 3.71 -12.31
C ILE A 43 -7.44 4.58 -13.21
N LYS A 44 -6.18 4.84 -12.82
CA LYS A 44 -5.26 5.71 -13.58
C LYS A 44 -4.47 4.97 -14.66
N MET A 45 -4.13 3.71 -14.42
CA MET A 45 -3.28 2.95 -15.33
C MET A 45 -4.09 2.08 -16.27
N PHE A 46 -3.67 2.03 -17.54
CA PHE A 46 -4.24 1.14 -18.54
C PHE A 46 -3.96 -0.35 -18.24
N SER A 47 -2.90 -0.65 -17.47
CA SER A 47 -2.53 -2.00 -17.06
C SER A 47 -2.96 -2.30 -15.62
N ILE A 48 -3.68 -3.41 -15.41
CA ILE A 48 -4.06 -3.91 -14.08
C ILE A 48 -2.89 -4.60 -13.34
N TRP A 49 -1.85 -5.02 -14.06
CA TRP A 49 -0.76 -5.84 -13.50
C TRP A 49 0.03 -5.14 -12.40
N LEU A 50 0.38 -3.87 -12.58
CA LEU A 50 1.16 -3.12 -11.59
C LEU A 50 0.38 -2.87 -10.28
N PRO A 51 -0.89 -2.41 -10.30
CA PRO A 51 -1.73 -2.34 -9.10
C PRO A 51 -1.88 -3.69 -8.36
N VAL A 52 -1.97 -4.80 -9.11
CA VAL A 52 -2.10 -6.16 -8.53
C VAL A 52 -0.82 -6.61 -7.84
N ILE A 53 0.35 -6.41 -8.47
CA ILE A 53 1.65 -6.74 -7.87
C ILE A 53 1.89 -5.92 -6.59
N LEU A 54 1.53 -4.63 -6.60
CA LEU A 54 1.63 -3.76 -5.43
C LEU A 54 0.76 -4.27 -4.26
N LEU A 55 -0.47 -4.70 -4.54
CA LEU A 55 -1.37 -5.26 -3.53
C LEU A 55 -0.82 -6.55 -2.90
N LEU A 56 -0.29 -7.47 -3.73
CA LEU A 56 0.28 -8.73 -3.26
C LEU A 56 1.48 -8.54 -2.33
N ILE A 57 2.43 -7.67 -2.71
CA ILE A 57 3.65 -7.43 -1.93
C ILE A 57 3.31 -6.77 -0.60
N MET A 58 2.41 -5.78 -0.60
CA MET A 58 2.03 -5.07 0.62
C MET A 58 1.28 -5.96 1.60
N ILE A 59 0.28 -6.74 1.14
CA ILE A 59 -0.44 -7.66 2.03
C ILE A 59 0.52 -8.72 2.61
N GLY A 60 1.38 -9.31 1.76
CA GLY A 60 2.35 -10.32 2.21
C GLY A 60 3.31 -9.79 3.28
N GLY A 61 3.92 -8.62 3.05
CA GLY A 61 4.85 -8.02 4.01
C GLY A 61 4.19 -7.64 5.34
N MET A 62 2.94 -7.20 5.29
CA MET A 62 2.19 -6.80 6.48
C MET A 62 1.71 -7.96 7.33
N MET A 63 1.40 -9.11 6.73
CA MET A 63 1.07 -10.33 7.48
C MET A 63 2.26 -10.82 8.32
N ILE A 64 3.48 -10.69 7.80
CA ILE A 64 4.71 -11.06 8.53
C ILE A 64 4.91 -10.13 9.73
N LEU A 65 4.73 -8.83 9.56
CA LEU A 65 4.79 -7.85 10.66
C LEU A 65 3.70 -8.10 11.72
N PHE A 66 2.50 -8.49 11.30
CA PHE A 66 1.43 -8.86 12.23
C PHE A 66 1.81 -10.05 13.11
N MET A 67 2.31 -11.14 12.51
CA MET A 67 2.77 -12.31 13.27
C MET A 67 3.85 -11.93 14.29
N TYR A 68 4.85 -11.15 13.86
CA TYR A 68 5.91 -10.68 14.75
C TYR A 68 5.36 -9.87 15.94
N MET A 69 4.50 -8.89 15.69
CA MET A 69 3.96 -8.02 16.75
C MET A 69 3.05 -8.78 17.73
N THR A 70 2.25 -9.74 17.25
CA THR A 70 1.43 -10.59 18.13
C THR A 70 2.27 -11.52 19.01
N SER A 71 3.47 -11.90 18.57
CA SER A 71 4.37 -12.77 19.36
C SER A 71 5.12 -12.01 20.47
N MET A 72 5.32 -10.71 20.32
CA MET A 72 6.12 -9.87 21.23
C MET A 72 5.30 -9.18 22.32
N ILE A 73 4.00 -8.95 22.11
CA ILE A 73 3.16 -8.15 23.01
C ILE A 73 2.07 -9.05 23.61
N PRO A 74 1.99 -9.20 24.96
CA PRO A 74 0.86 -9.89 25.57
C PRO A 74 -0.43 -9.15 25.21
N ASN A 75 -1.45 -9.91 24.82
CA ASN A 75 -2.73 -9.44 24.26
C ASN A 75 -3.53 -8.62 25.30
N LYS A 76 -3.06 -7.41 25.65
CA LYS A 76 -3.75 -6.50 26.56
C LYS A 76 -4.94 -5.91 25.80
N HIS A 77 -6.14 -6.12 26.33
CA HIS A 77 -7.37 -5.57 25.77
C HIS A 77 -7.21 -4.06 25.56
N HIS A 78 -7.19 -3.63 24.29
CA HIS A 78 -7.10 -2.23 23.96
C HIS A 78 -8.50 -1.62 23.99
N SER A 79 -8.75 -0.73 24.95
CA SER A 79 -9.85 0.21 24.83
C SER A 79 -9.49 1.24 23.77
N ILE A 80 -10.10 1.11 22.59
CA ILE A 80 -10.05 2.12 21.54
C ILE A 80 -10.77 3.35 22.11
N LYS A 81 -10.01 4.26 22.72
CA LYS A 81 -10.50 5.59 23.01
C LYS A 81 -10.57 6.28 21.66
N ILE A 82 -11.78 6.43 21.12
CA ILE A 82 -12.03 7.27 19.96
C ILE A 82 -11.50 8.65 20.33
N ASN A 83 -10.32 8.98 19.82
CA ASN A 83 -9.71 10.25 20.11
C ASN A 83 -10.62 11.32 19.50
N ILE A 84 -10.95 12.37 20.26
CA ILE A 84 -11.83 13.47 19.82
C ILE A 84 -11.30 14.11 18.52
N MET A 85 -10.02 13.91 18.21
CA MET A 85 -9.35 14.28 16.95
C MET A 85 -9.83 13.51 15.70
N ILE A 86 -10.65 12.47 15.81
CA ILE A 86 -11.20 11.75 14.64
C ILE A 86 -12.37 12.51 14.00
N LEU A 87 -13.18 13.23 14.80
CA LEU A 87 -14.29 14.06 14.31
C LEU A 87 -13.87 15.12 13.28
N PRO A 88 -12.79 15.91 13.48
CA PRO A 88 -12.38 16.91 12.50
C PRO A 88 -11.90 16.30 11.18
N ALA A 89 -11.31 15.10 11.19
CA ALA A 89 -10.89 14.42 9.97
C ALA A 89 -12.08 14.03 9.08
N ILE A 90 -13.18 13.57 9.70
CA ILE A 90 -14.43 13.22 9.00
C ILE A 90 -15.13 14.48 8.47
N ASN A 91 -15.11 15.58 9.22
CA ASN A 91 -15.70 16.83 8.75
C ASN A 91 -14.97 17.39 7.52
N LEU A 92 -13.65 17.20 7.44
CA LEU A 92 -12.83 17.66 6.32
C LEU A 92 -13.17 16.94 5.01
N THR A 93 -13.56 15.66 5.05
CA THR A 93 -14.01 14.95 3.83
C THR A 93 -15.36 15.42 3.34
N ILE A 94 -16.28 15.70 4.25
CA ILE A 94 -17.61 16.22 3.90
C ILE A 94 -17.47 17.59 3.23
N ILE A 95 -16.60 18.46 3.80
CA ILE A 95 -16.32 19.80 3.24
C ILE A 95 -15.68 19.68 1.85
N THR A 96 -14.67 18.81 1.67
CA THR A 96 -14.02 18.63 0.36
C THR A 96 -15.00 18.10 -0.69
N LEU A 97 -15.89 17.17 -0.34
CA LEU A 97 -16.93 16.70 -1.26
C LEU A 97 -17.92 17.80 -1.64
N PHE A 98 -18.30 18.64 -0.67
CA PHE A 98 -19.24 19.74 -0.90
C PHE A 98 -18.63 20.82 -1.81
N ILE A 99 -17.38 21.21 -1.54
CA ILE A 99 -16.64 22.17 -2.37
C ILE A 99 -16.50 21.67 -3.81
N MET A 100 -16.18 20.39 -3.99
CA MET A 100 -15.97 19.83 -5.33
C MET A 100 -17.27 19.73 -6.13
N ASN A 101 -18.39 19.39 -5.49
CA ASN A 101 -19.70 19.38 -6.14
C ASN A 101 -20.13 20.80 -6.57
N PHE A 102 -19.70 21.82 -5.83
CA PHE A 102 -19.97 23.22 -6.14
C PHE A 102 -19.07 23.78 -7.25
N LEU A 103 -17.76 23.43 -7.23
CA LEU A 103 -16.78 23.94 -8.19
C LEU A 103 -16.80 23.20 -9.54
N PHE A 104 -17.19 21.93 -9.57
CA PHE A 104 -17.22 21.11 -10.78
C PHE A 104 -18.57 20.41 -10.91
N PRO A 105 -19.65 21.14 -11.23
CA PRO A 105 -20.95 20.54 -11.50
C PRO A 105 -20.81 19.65 -12.74
N SER A 106 -20.82 18.33 -12.51
CA SER A 106 -20.83 17.22 -13.48
C SER A 106 -20.63 17.64 -14.95
N THR A 107 -19.39 17.89 -15.37
CA THR A 107 -19.08 17.94 -16.80
C THR A 107 -19.16 16.51 -17.33
N ASN A 108 -20.00 16.35 -18.36
CA ASN A 108 -20.39 15.07 -18.95
C ASN A 108 -19.20 14.13 -19.19
N PHE A 109 -19.22 12.98 -18.53
CA PHE A 109 -18.42 11.79 -18.80
C PHE A 109 -18.78 11.19 -20.18
N LYS A 110 -18.41 11.84 -21.28
CA LYS A 110 -18.69 11.31 -22.63
C LYS A 110 -17.55 11.43 -23.65
N SER A 111 -16.33 11.80 -23.28
CA SER A 111 -15.29 12.08 -24.29
C SER A 111 -13.95 11.35 -24.13
N GLU A 112 -13.90 10.18 -23.49
CA GLU A 112 -12.64 9.38 -23.47
C GLU A 112 -12.81 7.89 -23.79
N SER A 113 -14.04 7.37 -23.94
CA SER A 113 -14.25 5.94 -24.20
C SER A 113 -13.97 5.51 -25.65
N MET A 114 -13.63 6.42 -26.57
CA MET A 114 -13.43 6.09 -27.99
C MET A 114 -11.97 5.78 -28.36
N MET A 115 -10.99 6.18 -27.54
CA MET A 115 -9.56 5.98 -27.84
C MET A 115 -8.99 4.69 -27.23
N THR A 116 -9.68 4.09 -26.26
CA THR A 116 -9.08 3.12 -25.34
C THR A 116 -8.89 1.73 -25.94
N ASN A 117 -9.76 1.28 -26.86
CA ASN A 117 -9.75 -0.12 -27.32
C ASN A 117 -8.58 -0.52 -28.23
N LYS A 118 -7.79 0.43 -28.78
CA LYS A 118 -6.62 0.10 -29.62
C LYS A 118 -5.27 0.21 -28.91
N PHE A 119 -5.20 0.88 -27.75
CA PHE A 119 -3.97 1.02 -26.96
C PHE A 119 -3.84 -0.03 -25.84
N PHE A 120 -4.93 -0.71 -25.47
CA PHE A 120 -4.98 -1.65 -24.35
C PHE A 120 -4.00 -2.84 -24.41
N ASN A 121 -3.55 -3.26 -25.60
CA ASN A 121 -2.68 -4.43 -25.74
C ASN A 121 -1.19 -4.11 -25.96
N LEU A 122 -0.86 -2.96 -26.54
CA LEU A 122 0.53 -2.63 -26.90
C LEU A 122 1.29 -2.01 -25.73
N GLU A 123 0.66 -1.13 -24.95
CA GLU A 123 1.35 -0.48 -23.81
C GLU A 123 1.57 -1.43 -22.62
N ASN A 124 0.64 -2.37 -22.40
CA ASN A 124 0.72 -3.33 -21.30
C ASN A 124 1.91 -4.30 -21.45
N PHE A 125 2.18 -4.77 -22.66
CA PHE A 125 3.37 -5.59 -22.94
C PHE A 125 4.65 -4.75 -22.98
N ASN A 126 4.57 -3.50 -23.46
CA ASN A 126 5.73 -2.61 -23.50
C ASN A 126 6.27 -2.27 -22.10
N MET A 127 5.42 -2.10 -21.08
CA MET A 127 5.91 -1.72 -19.74
C MET A 127 6.79 -2.81 -19.08
N MET A 128 6.39 -4.08 -19.20
CA MET A 128 7.17 -5.21 -18.65
C MET A 128 8.41 -5.53 -19.49
N THR A 129 8.31 -5.46 -20.82
CA THR A 129 9.47 -5.66 -21.70
C THR A 129 10.48 -4.52 -21.58
N ASN A 130 10.02 -3.29 -21.30
CA ASN A 130 10.89 -2.15 -21.03
C ASN A 130 11.77 -2.36 -19.79
N LEU A 131 11.38 -3.15 -18.79
CA LEU A 131 12.24 -3.44 -17.62
C LEU A 131 13.48 -4.25 -17.99
N PHE A 132 13.36 -5.14 -18.98
CA PHE A 132 14.46 -5.95 -19.50
C PHE A 132 15.09 -5.35 -20.77
N SER A 133 14.78 -4.08 -21.08
CA SER A 133 15.36 -3.40 -22.22
C SER A 133 16.85 -3.11 -22.01
N ASN A 134 17.54 -2.88 -23.11
CA ASN A 134 18.98 -2.60 -23.12
C ASN A 134 19.37 -1.33 -22.32
N ASN A 135 18.41 -0.45 -22.00
CA ASN A 135 18.65 0.76 -21.21
C ASN A 135 18.46 0.53 -19.69
N THR A 136 17.66 -0.46 -19.30
CA THR A 136 17.27 -0.69 -17.89
C THR A 136 17.84 -1.97 -17.30
N TYR A 137 18.49 -2.83 -18.10
CA TYR A 137 19.02 -4.12 -17.63
C TYR A 137 20.03 -3.98 -16.48
N GLN A 138 20.77 -2.87 -16.40
CA GLN A 138 21.72 -2.64 -15.31
C GLN A 138 20.98 -2.50 -13.96
N ILE A 139 19.82 -1.85 -13.96
CA ILE A 139 18.97 -1.69 -12.77
C ILE A 139 18.39 -3.05 -12.36
N THR A 140 17.98 -3.89 -13.30
CA THR A 140 17.43 -5.22 -12.97
C THR A 140 18.50 -6.15 -12.39
N ILE A 141 19.72 -6.15 -12.94
CA ILE A 141 20.86 -6.89 -12.38
C ILE A 141 21.17 -6.41 -10.96
N PHE A 142 21.19 -5.08 -10.72
CA PHE A 142 21.42 -4.53 -9.40
C PHE A 142 20.37 -4.99 -8.37
N MET A 143 19.08 -4.96 -8.73
CA MET A 143 17.99 -5.42 -7.85
C MET A 143 18.09 -6.92 -7.54
N ALA A 144 18.50 -7.75 -8.50
CA ALA A 144 18.71 -9.18 -8.29
C ALA A 144 19.85 -9.45 -7.30
N ILE A 145 20.98 -8.76 -7.45
CA ILE A 145 22.12 -8.85 -6.52
C ILE A 145 21.71 -8.35 -5.12
N TYR A 146 20.92 -7.28 -5.03
CA TYR A 146 20.41 -6.76 -3.77
C TYR A 146 19.53 -7.79 -3.03
N LEU A 147 18.58 -8.43 -3.71
CA LEU A 147 17.73 -9.45 -3.10
C LEU A 147 18.54 -10.68 -2.64
N LEU A 148 19.54 -11.09 -3.43
CA LEU A 148 20.44 -12.19 -3.04
C LEU A 148 21.26 -11.84 -1.80
N LEU A 149 21.81 -10.62 -1.74
CA LEU A 149 22.62 -10.15 -0.63
C LEU A 149 21.79 -9.98 0.65
N THR A 150 20.56 -9.48 0.55
CA THR A 150 19.66 -9.38 1.72
C THR A 150 19.31 -10.77 2.27
N MET A 151 19.06 -11.78 1.44
CA MET A 151 18.85 -13.15 1.91
C MET A 151 20.07 -13.71 2.67
N ILE A 152 21.29 -13.53 2.15
CA ILE A 152 22.52 -13.98 2.82
C ILE A 152 22.69 -13.27 4.17
N ILE A 153 22.46 -11.95 4.22
CA ILE A 153 22.55 -11.17 5.46
C ILE A 153 21.51 -11.65 6.46
N ILE A 154 20.26 -11.86 6.04
CA ILE A 154 19.19 -12.34 6.92
C ILE A 154 19.59 -13.69 7.54
N ILE A 155 20.07 -14.66 6.74
CA ILE A 155 20.53 -15.97 7.26
C ILE A 155 21.64 -15.80 8.30
N LYS A 156 22.57 -14.87 8.09
CA LYS A 156 23.65 -14.59 9.07
C LYS A 156 23.13 -13.95 10.36
N ILE A 157 22.15 -13.04 10.29
CA ILE A 157 21.57 -12.37 11.46
C ILE A 157 20.61 -13.30 12.23
N THR A 158 19.86 -14.15 11.52
CA THR A 158 18.88 -15.06 12.14
C THR A 158 19.47 -16.37 12.65
N ASN A 159 20.78 -16.62 12.47
CA ASN A 159 21.47 -17.73 13.12
C ASN A 159 21.95 -17.28 14.52
N PRO A 160 21.17 -17.52 15.60
CA PRO A 160 21.68 -17.26 16.93
C PRO A 160 22.83 -18.22 17.18
N TRP A 161 24.04 -17.69 17.35
CA TRP A 161 25.06 -18.39 18.11
C TRP A 161 24.50 -18.55 19.54
N GLN A 162 24.14 -19.78 19.89
CA GLN A 162 23.47 -20.24 21.12
C GLN A 162 21.94 -20.06 21.14
N GLY A 163 21.25 -21.14 20.77
CA GLY A 163 19.83 -21.30 21.08
C GLY A 163 19.58 -21.44 22.58
N PRO A 164 18.36 -21.15 23.07
CA PRO A 164 18.00 -21.14 24.49
C PRO A 164 18.03 -22.52 25.18
N LEU A 165 18.33 -23.60 24.45
CA LEU A 165 18.32 -24.99 24.95
C LEU A 165 19.70 -25.59 25.20
N GLN A 166 20.80 -24.85 24.99
CA GLN A 166 22.11 -25.34 25.41
C GLN A 166 22.37 -24.89 26.84
N HIS A 167 22.05 -25.77 27.79
CA HIS A 167 22.64 -25.71 29.12
C HIS A 167 24.17 -25.67 28.95
N LYS A 168 24.79 -24.57 29.40
CA LYS A 168 26.23 -24.53 29.65
C LYS A 168 26.51 -25.52 30.77
N ASN A 169 27.12 -26.66 30.43
CA ASN A 169 27.90 -27.42 31.40
C ASN A 169 29.13 -26.60 31.81
#